data_AF-A0A6M8MD77-F1
#
_entry.id   AF-A0A6M8MD77-F1
#
_cell.length_a   1.000
_cell.length_b   1.000
_cell.length_c   1.000
_cell.angle_alpha   90.00
_cell.angle_beta   90.00
_cell.angle_gamma   90.00
#
_symmetry.space_group_name_H-M   'P 1'
#
loop_
_entity.id
_entity.type
_entity.pdbx_description
1 polymer ?
#
loop_
_entity_poly.entity_id
_entity_poly.type
_entity_poly.pdbx_seq_one_letter_code
_entity_poly.pdbx_strand_id
1 'polypeptide(L)'
;MAVGNSAMSANKEHHGTRRLAHLRLCSRLPFVDRVSQMRHLVFAVGFLISLSACATGGSVPPPVKLPYPAWYIGFAAPRHMEVWVESVDVLDQRGYVFFNVHAGVAGYTRKPEGWHKGTSGGKPINNVDLPDQLLLRWQSLVEPQAYKISIRIPQWVRDEMIKPEKGFCLWAGEWKEDFRDTITLGMAPGGIVKVWLGGSCLGFKEVGRYQAKIEPLGPNQDGKGLFYRAPNPAAQAWIDQHGIPYGSW
;
A
#
# COMPACT_ATOMS: atom_id res chain seq x y z
N MET A 1 67.75 26.40 -31.07
CA MET A 1 67.09 25.91 -32.30
C MET A 1 66.13 27.03 -32.71
N ALA A 2 66.50 28.00 -33.56
CA ALA A 2 66.75 27.89 -35.01
C ALA A 2 65.62 27.09 -35.69
N VAL A 3 64.91 27.51 -36.73
CA VAL A 3 64.83 28.70 -37.60
C VAL A 3 63.53 28.48 -38.41
N GLY A 4 62.90 29.54 -38.95
CA GLY A 4 62.00 29.46 -40.12
C GLY A 4 60.70 30.25 -39.94
N ASN A 5 60.59 31.55 -40.26
CA ASN A 5 60.55 32.17 -41.61
C ASN A 5 59.59 31.45 -42.57
N SER A 6 58.67 32.07 -43.31
CA SER A 6 58.56 33.45 -43.79
C SER A 6 57.15 33.72 -44.37
N ALA A 7 56.76 35.00 -44.29
CA ALA A 7 56.22 35.90 -45.33
C ALA A 7 55.19 35.36 -46.36
N MET A 8 54.14 36.06 -46.77
CA MET A 8 54.02 37.37 -47.47
C MET A 8 52.53 37.43 -47.89
N SER A 9 51.82 38.51 -48.24
CA SER A 9 52.12 39.90 -48.57
C SER A 9 50.76 40.64 -48.69
N ALA A 10 50.80 41.95 -48.44
CA ALA A 10 50.06 43.09 -49.03
C ALA A 10 48.70 42.84 -49.73
N ASN A 11 47.69 43.72 -49.61
CA ASN A 11 47.62 45.15 -49.98
C ASN A 11 46.11 45.53 -49.79
N LYS A 12 45.58 46.75 -49.65
CA LYS A 12 46.02 48.10 -49.98
C LYS A 12 45.02 49.09 -49.34
N GLU A 13 45.59 50.20 -48.87
CA GLU A 13 45.11 51.58 -48.68
C GLU A 13 43.69 51.99 -49.16
N HIS A 14 42.98 52.85 -48.42
CA HIS A 14 43.08 54.32 -48.59
C HIS A 14 42.12 55.14 -47.69
N HIS A 15 42.64 56.32 -47.31
CA HIS A 15 42.05 57.63 -46.97
C HIS A 15 40.52 57.81 -47.08
N GLY A 16 39.84 58.64 -46.29
CA GLY A 16 40.28 59.72 -45.42
C GLY A 16 39.10 60.68 -45.13
N THR A 17 39.16 61.32 -43.96
CA THR A 17 38.93 62.77 -43.79
C THR A 17 37.51 63.38 -43.93
N ARG A 18 36.99 63.78 -42.75
CA ARG A 18 36.29 65.04 -42.37
C ARG A 18 34.87 65.39 -42.87
N ARG A 19 34.02 65.54 -41.84
CA ARG A 19 33.14 66.68 -41.45
C ARG A 19 31.88 67.02 -42.28
N LEU A 20 30.78 66.93 -41.52
CA LEU A 20 29.61 67.82 -41.40
C LEU A 20 28.87 68.26 -42.66
N ALA A 21 27.61 67.83 -42.76
CA ALA A 21 26.49 68.70 -43.11
C ALA A 21 25.17 68.19 -42.52
N HIS A 22 24.35 69.13 -42.07
CA HIS A 22 22.98 68.99 -41.56
C HIS A 22 22.03 68.31 -42.56
N LEU A 23 21.01 67.57 -42.08
CA LEU A 23 19.57 67.93 -42.14
C LEU A 23 18.67 66.71 -41.80
N ARG A 24 17.76 66.92 -40.84
CA ARG A 24 16.32 66.57 -40.87
C ARG A 24 15.88 65.30 -41.62
N LEU A 25 15.25 64.31 -40.96
CA LEU A 25 13.81 64.23 -40.65
C LEU A 25 13.43 62.80 -40.17
N CYS A 26 12.69 62.75 -39.06
CA CYS A 26 11.67 61.77 -38.67
C CYS A 26 11.46 60.48 -39.50
N SER A 27 11.65 59.31 -38.86
CA SER A 27 10.69 58.21 -39.00
C SER A 27 10.68 57.35 -37.72
N ARG A 28 9.48 57.24 -37.16
CA ARG A 28 9.13 56.53 -35.93
C ARG A 28 9.30 55.03 -36.14
N LEU A 29 10.06 54.35 -35.26
CA LEU A 29 9.95 52.91 -35.08
C LEU A 29 8.80 52.62 -34.10
N PRO A 30 7.83 51.76 -34.43
CA PRO A 30 6.68 51.53 -33.59
C PRO A 30 7.05 50.66 -32.38
N PHE A 31 6.72 51.18 -31.19
CA PHE A 31 6.79 50.53 -29.89
C PHE A 31 5.86 49.29 -29.75
N VAL A 32 5.12 48.93 -30.80
CA VAL A 32 3.99 47.98 -30.77
C VAL A 32 4.44 46.50 -30.90
N ASP A 33 5.64 46.22 -31.42
CA ASP A 33 6.08 44.84 -31.69
C ASP A 33 6.60 44.07 -30.46
N ARG A 34 7.00 44.76 -29.39
CA ARG A 34 7.61 44.12 -28.20
C ARG A 34 6.57 43.47 -27.27
N VAL A 35 5.36 44.03 -27.20
CA VAL A 35 4.26 43.52 -26.36
C VAL A 35 3.63 42.26 -26.98
N SER A 36 3.55 42.20 -28.31
CA SER A 36 3.04 41.04 -29.04
C SER A 36 3.91 39.81 -28.82
N GLN A 37 5.25 39.95 -28.92
CA GLN A 37 6.18 38.84 -28.69
C GLN A 37 6.14 38.27 -27.26
N MET A 38 6.08 39.12 -26.22
CA MET A 38 5.96 38.64 -24.84
C MET A 38 4.66 37.88 -24.60
N ARG A 39 3.56 38.29 -25.24
CA ARG A 39 2.28 37.60 -25.13
C ARG A 39 2.32 36.21 -25.78
N HIS A 40 2.96 36.08 -26.94
CA HIS A 40 3.17 34.78 -27.59
C HIS A 40 4.12 33.86 -26.80
N LEU A 41 5.15 34.40 -26.16
CA LEU A 41 6.05 33.67 -25.27
C LEU A 41 5.34 33.19 -24.00
N VAL A 42 4.50 34.00 -23.38
CA VAL A 42 3.69 33.60 -22.21
C VAL A 42 2.67 32.53 -22.58
N PHE A 43 2.00 32.65 -23.73
CA PHE A 43 1.10 31.61 -24.23
C PHE A 43 1.85 30.32 -24.60
N ALA A 44 3.04 30.40 -25.20
CA ALA A 44 3.85 29.23 -25.52
C ALA A 44 4.39 28.53 -24.26
N VAL A 45 4.84 29.28 -23.25
CA VAL A 45 5.28 28.73 -21.96
C VAL A 45 4.08 28.12 -21.20
N GLY A 46 2.93 28.79 -21.19
CA GLY A 46 1.70 28.23 -20.62
C GLY A 46 1.24 26.94 -21.32
N PHE A 47 1.36 26.88 -22.64
CA PHE A 47 1.06 25.68 -23.43
C PHE A 47 2.06 24.53 -23.15
N LEU A 48 3.35 24.83 -22.98
CA LEU A 48 4.38 23.84 -22.60
C LEU A 48 4.19 23.33 -21.16
N ILE A 49 3.77 24.18 -20.22
CA ILE A 49 3.43 23.78 -18.84
C ILE A 49 2.14 22.93 -18.85
N SER A 50 1.15 23.26 -19.68
CA SER A 50 -0.09 22.48 -19.79
C SER A 50 0.11 21.09 -20.41
N LEU A 51 1.13 20.90 -21.26
CA LEU A 51 1.47 19.60 -21.84
C LEU A 51 2.24 18.67 -20.89
N SER A 52 2.94 19.23 -19.89
CA SER A 52 3.69 18.44 -18.90
C SER A 52 2.85 18.03 -17.68
N ALA A 53 1.66 18.63 -17.49
CA ALA A 53 0.77 18.35 -16.36
C ALA A 53 0.01 17.00 -16.46
N CYS A 54 0.03 16.31 -17.60
CA CYS A 54 -0.68 15.03 -17.79
C CYS A 54 0.22 13.79 -17.64
N ALA A 55 1.50 13.94 -17.29
CA ALA A 55 2.42 12.79 -17.15
C ALA A 55 2.44 12.16 -15.75
N THR A 56 1.71 12.70 -14.77
CA THR A 56 1.48 12.02 -13.48
C THR A 56 0.26 11.11 -13.58
N GLY A 57 0.28 10.19 -14.54
CA GLY A 57 -0.63 9.04 -14.51
C GLY A 57 -0.21 8.15 -13.35
N GLY A 58 -1.06 8.02 -12.32
CA GLY A 58 -0.82 7.07 -11.23
C GLY A 58 -0.48 5.71 -11.82
N SER A 59 0.71 5.20 -11.52
CA SER A 59 1.18 3.93 -12.06
C SER A 59 0.25 2.83 -11.55
N VAL A 60 -0.60 2.28 -12.42
CA VAL A 60 -1.33 1.05 -12.13
C VAL A 60 -0.28 -0.02 -11.84
N PRO A 61 -0.33 -0.70 -10.67
CA PRO A 61 0.61 -1.76 -10.38
C PRO A 61 0.60 -2.81 -11.50
N PRO A 62 1.76 -3.32 -11.93
CA PRO A 62 1.80 -4.31 -13.00
C PRO A 62 1.02 -5.57 -12.57
N PRO A 63 0.46 -6.33 -13.53
CA PRO A 63 -0.22 -7.59 -13.22
C PRO A 63 0.65 -8.53 -12.39
N VAL A 64 0.05 -9.16 -11.39
CA VAL A 64 0.70 -10.15 -10.53
C VAL A 64 0.48 -11.54 -11.13
N LYS A 65 1.54 -12.36 -11.18
CA LYS A 65 1.43 -13.76 -11.61
C LYS A 65 1.80 -14.69 -10.46
N LEU A 66 0.79 -15.18 -9.74
CA LEU A 66 0.90 -16.23 -8.73
C LEU A 66 0.51 -17.59 -9.33
N PRO A 67 0.90 -18.72 -8.71
CA PRO A 67 0.49 -20.05 -9.18
C PRO A 67 -1.01 -20.33 -9.00
N TYR A 68 -1.74 -19.42 -8.36
CA TYR A 68 -3.19 -19.43 -8.13
C TYR A 68 -3.78 -18.04 -8.42
N PRO A 69 -5.10 -17.93 -8.68
CA PRO A 69 -5.72 -16.66 -9.10
C PRO A 69 -5.77 -15.59 -8.00
N ALA A 70 -5.80 -16.00 -6.73
CA ALA A 70 -5.80 -15.12 -5.57
C ALA A 70 -5.28 -15.85 -4.32
N TRP A 71 -4.69 -15.11 -3.40
CA TRP A 71 -4.47 -15.57 -2.02
C TRP A 71 -5.57 -15.00 -1.12
N TYR A 72 -5.65 -15.46 0.13
CA TYR A 72 -6.76 -15.15 1.03
C TYR A 72 -6.30 -14.56 2.35
N ILE A 73 -7.11 -13.66 2.90
CA ILE A 73 -7.01 -13.23 4.29
C ILE A 73 -8.24 -13.73 5.04
N GLY A 74 -8.01 -14.51 6.09
CA GLY A 74 -9.03 -15.01 7.00
C GLY A 74 -8.96 -14.32 8.36
N PHE A 75 -10.11 -14.16 9.02
CA PHE A 75 -10.20 -13.60 10.38
C PHE A 75 -10.71 -14.64 11.36
N ALA A 76 -10.05 -14.73 12.51
CA ALA A 76 -10.45 -15.58 13.61
C ALA A 76 -10.49 -14.78 14.93
N ALA A 77 -11.41 -15.12 15.81
CA ALA A 77 -11.48 -14.59 17.17
C ALA A 77 -11.93 -15.68 18.14
N PRO A 78 -11.44 -15.69 19.39
CA PRO A 78 -11.90 -16.65 20.38
C PRO A 78 -13.41 -16.59 20.60
N ARG A 79 -14.02 -17.74 20.92
CA ARG A 79 -15.47 -17.82 21.13
C ARG A 79 -15.88 -16.85 22.23
N HIS A 80 -16.93 -16.08 21.99
CA HIS A 80 -17.40 -15.00 22.87
C HIS A 80 -16.46 -13.79 23.00
N MET A 81 -15.28 -13.80 22.36
CA MET A 81 -14.34 -12.68 22.31
C MET A 81 -14.50 -11.93 20.99
N GLU A 82 -15.68 -11.36 20.78
CA GLU A 82 -16.00 -10.76 19.49
C GLU A 82 -15.06 -9.62 19.12
N VAL A 83 -14.68 -9.59 17.84
CA VAL A 83 -13.87 -8.53 17.27
C VAL A 83 -14.48 -8.02 15.98
N TRP A 84 -14.22 -6.75 15.69
CA TRP A 84 -14.59 -6.10 14.44
C TRP A 84 -13.34 -5.55 13.76
N VAL A 85 -12.97 -6.09 12.60
CA VAL A 85 -11.84 -5.60 11.81
C VAL A 85 -12.26 -4.35 11.05
N GLU A 86 -11.53 -3.26 11.28
CA GLU A 86 -11.77 -1.97 10.62
C GLU A 86 -11.12 -1.93 9.25
N SER A 87 -9.85 -2.38 9.17
CA SER A 87 -9.11 -2.46 7.93
C SER A 87 -7.93 -3.42 8.04
N VAL A 88 -7.62 -4.02 6.88
CA VAL A 88 -6.33 -4.62 6.59
C VAL A 88 -5.77 -3.94 5.36
N ASP A 89 -4.55 -3.41 5.48
CA ASP A 89 -3.78 -2.87 4.36
C ASP A 89 -2.58 -3.77 4.09
N VAL A 90 -2.17 -3.85 2.84
CA VAL A 90 -1.06 -4.70 2.38
C VAL A 90 0.02 -3.81 1.77
N LEU A 91 1.24 -3.94 2.26
CA LEU A 91 2.44 -3.59 1.51
C LEU A 91 2.95 -4.87 0.85
N ASP A 92 2.87 -4.95 -0.47
CA ASP A 92 3.31 -6.12 -1.22
C ASP A 92 4.84 -6.18 -1.36
N GLN A 93 5.38 -7.33 -1.74
CA GLN A 93 6.82 -7.54 -1.89
C GLN A 93 7.49 -6.69 -2.98
N ARG A 94 6.71 -6.01 -3.82
CA ARG A 94 7.20 -5.08 -4.86
C ARG A 94 7.21 -3.62 -4.37
N GLY A 95 6.69 -3.36 -3.18
CA GLY A 95 6.64 -2.04 -2.56
C GLY A 95 5.34 -1.25 -2.82
N TYR A 96 4.30 -1.89 -3.37
CA TYR A 96 2.99 -1.24 -3.56
C TYR A 96 2.11 -1.38 -2.33
N VAL A 97 1.40 -0.30 -1.99
CA VAL A 97 0.46 -0.27 -0.86
C VAL A 97 -0.97 -0.38 -1.37
N PHE A 98 -1.71 -1.33 -0.81
CA PHE A 98 -3.12 -1.58 -1.09
C PHE A 98 -3.92 -1.38 0.20
N PHE A 99 -4.78 -0.38 0.22
CA PHE A 99 -5.57 -0.04 1.40
C PHE A 99 -6.90 -0.80 1.45
N ASN A 100 -7.31 -1.16 2.65
CA ASN A 100 -8.60 -1.76 2.98
C ASN A 100 -8.96 -2.97 2.12
N VAL A 101 -8.00 -3.89 1.97
CA VAL A 101 -8.19 -5.12 1.17
C VAL A 101 -9.19 -6.08 1.84
N HIS A 102 -9.35 -5.99 3.16
CA HIS A 102 -10.34 -6.74 3.93
C HIS A 102 -10.73 -6.01 5.23
N ALA A 103 -12.02 -6.03 5.57
CA ALA A 103 -12.57 -5.63 6.86
C ALA A 103 -13.79 -6.52 7.22
N GLY A 104 -14.31 -6.40 8.44
CA GLY A 104 -15.55 -7.06 8.87
C GLY A 104 -15.43 -7.94 10.12
N VAL A 105 -16.38 -8.86 10.28
CA VAL A 105 -16.50 -9.74 11.45
C VAL A 105 -15.55 -10.94 11.31
N ALA A 106 -14.96 -11.37 12.43
CA ALA A 106 -14.16 -12.59 12.48
C ALA A 106 -15.01 -13.84 12.74
N GLY A 107 -14.57 -14.98 12.20
CA GLY A 107 -15.13 -16.28 12.59
C GLY A 107 -14.69 -16.68 14.00
N TYR A 108 -15.49 -17.50 14.69
CA TYR A 108 -15.20 -17.91 16.06
C TYR A 108 -14.44 -19.23 16.15
N THR A 109 -13.47 -19.27 17.07
CA THR A 109 -12.89 -20.53 17.56
C THR A 109 -13.98 -21.40 18.23
N ARG A 110 -13.63 -22.66 18.54
CA ARG A 110 -14.53 -23.55 19.29
C ARG A 110 -14.66 -23.18 20.77
N LYS A 111 -13.65 -22.55 21.37
CA LYS A 111 -13.55 -22.30 22.82
C LYS A 111 -13.12 -20.86 23.13
N PRO A 112 -13.54 -20.28 24.26
CA PRO A 112 -13.09 -18.95 24.69
C PRO A 112 -11.57 -18.87 24.88
N GLU A 113 -10.98 -19.89 25.47
CA GLU A 113 -9.55 -19.97 25.76
C GLU A 113 -8.74 -20.65 24.65
N GLY A 114 -7.49 -20.21 24.50
CA GLY A 114 -6.53 -20.81 23.58
C GLY A 114 -6.80 -20.51 22.11
N TRP A 115 -5.88 -20.99 21.27
CA TRP A 115 -6.01 -20.90 19.83
C TRP A 115 -6.30 -22.26 19.23
N HIS A 116 -7.19 -22.28 18.25
CA HIS A 116 -7.17 -23.33 17.24
C HIS A 116 -6.24 -22.89 16.10
N LYS A 117 -5.84 -23.84 15.27
CA LYS A 117 -5.11 -23.55 14.02
C LYS A 117 -5.98 -22.66 13.13
N GLY A 118 -5.37 -21.88 12.25
CA GLY A 118 -6.04 -20.92 11.36
C GLY A 118 -7.18 -21.49 10.51
N THR A 119 -7.86 -20.63 9.76
CA THR A 119 -8.97 -21.01 8.88
C THR A 119 -8.52 -21.04 7.42
N SER A 120 -9.07 -21.96 6.63
CA SER A 120 -8.90 -21.96 5.18
C SER A 120 -9.87 -20.95 4.56
N GLY A 121 -9.44 -20.26 3.50
CA GLY A 121 -10.27 -19.27 2.79
C GLY A 121 -10.35 -17.91 3.50
N GLY A 122 -11.43 -17.18 3.25
CA GLY A 122 -11.60 -15.79 3.68
C GLY A 122 -11.85 -14.87 2.49
N LYS A 123 -11.46 -13.60 2.59
CA LYS A 123 -11.56 -12.66 1.48
C LYS A 123 -10.47 -12.96 0.44
N PRO A 124 -10.82 -13.23 -0.84
CA PRO A 124 -9.84 -13.34 -1.90
C PRO A 124 -9.19 -11.97 -2.18
N ILE A 125 -7.86 -11.97 -2.22
CA ILE A 125 -7.03 -10.82 -2.55
C ILE A 125 -6.53 -11.01 -3.98
N ASN A 126 -7.21 -10.35 -4.92
CA ASN A 126 -6.90 -10.43 -6.35
C ASN A 126 -5.96 -9.29 -6.76
N ASN A 127 -5.06 -9.55 -7.70
CA ASN A 127 -4.15 -8.55 -8.28
C ASN A 127 -3.25 -7.82 -7.26
N VAL A 128 -3.03 -8.42 -6.08
CA VAL A 128 -2.07 -7.95 -5.07
C VAL A 128 -1.01 -9.03 -4.90
N ASP A 129 0.26 -8.64 -4.96
CA ASP A 129 1.36 -9.58 -4.78
C ASP A 129 1.47 -10.02 -3.31
N LEU A 130 2.30 -11.02 -3.02
CA LEU A 130 2.44 -11.55 -1.68
C LEU A 130 2.92 -10.47 -0.71
N PRO A 131 2.40 -10.44 0.53
CA PRO A 131 2.67 -9.36 1.46
C PRO A 131 4.12 -9.38 1.97
N ASP A 132 4.76 -8.22 2.01
CA ASP A 132 5.91 -7.95 2.89
C ASP A 132 5.42 -7.49 4.27
N GLN A 133 4.33 -6.73 4.31
CA GLN A 133 3.76 -6.23 5.56
C GLN A 133 2.24 -6.17 5.51
N LEU A 134 1.60 -6.48 6.64
CA LEU A 134 0.17 -6.29 6.87
C LEU A 134 -0.03 -5.22 7.93
N LEU A 135 -0.85 -4.20 7.64
CA LEU A 135 -1.30 -3.24 8.63
C LEU A 135 -2.72 -3.60 9.02
N LEU A 136 -2.94 -3.88 10.30
CA LEU A 136 -4.23 -4.35 10.81
C LEU A 136 -4.76 -3.34 11.84
N ARG A 137 -6.04 -3.00 11.69
CA ARG A 137 -6.83 -2.26 12.67
C ARG A 137 -8.11 -3.01 13.01
N TRP A 138 -8.42 -3.11 14.30
CA TRP A 138 -9.63 -3.78 14.76
C TRP A 138 -10.09 -3.28 16.12
N GLN A 139 -11.30 -3.66 16.48
CA GLN A 139 -11.95 -3.38 17.75
C GLN A 139 -12.19 -4.70 18.47
N SER A 140 -11.90 -4.76 19.76
CA SER A 140 -12.25 -5.88 20.64
C SER A 140 -13.56 -5.59 21.37
N LEU A 141 -14.69 -6.08 20.86
CA LEU A 141 -16.00 -5.62 21.31
C LEU A 141 -16.29 -5.89 22.79
N VAL A 142 -15.62 -6.89 23.35
CA VAL A 142 -15.76 -7.36 24.73
C VAL A 142 -15.02 -6.50 25.76
N GLU A 143 -14.00 -5.78 25.32
CA GLU A 143 -13.25 -4.81 26.13
C GLU A 143 -13.11 -3.54 25.30
N PRO A 144 -14.04 -2.58 25.39
CA PRO A 144 -14.23 -1.55 24.38
C PRO A 144 -13.00 -0.74 23.96
N GLN A 145 -12.18 -1.32 23.08
CA GLN A 145 -10.84 -0.88 22.76
C GLN A 145 -10.56 -1.15 21.29
N ALA A 146 -9.98 -0.17 20.61
CA ALA A 146 -9.42 -0.33 19.27
C ALA A 146 -7.91 -0.55 19.35
N TYR A 147 -7.39 -1.35 18.43
CA TYR A 147 -5.99 -1.72 18.32
C TYR A 147 -5.48 -1.50 16.90
N LYS A 148 -4.18 -1.25 16.79
CA LYS A 148 -3.46 -1.23 15.53
C LYS A 148 -2.13 -1.96 15.63
N ILE A 149 -1.73 -2.59 14.54
CA ILE A 149 -0.41 -3.21 14.41
C ILE A 149 0.06 -3.22 12.97
N SER A 150 1.38 -3.20 12.80
CA SER A 150 2.05 -3.53 11.56
C SER A 150 2.83 -4.84 11.75
N ILE A 151 2.55 -5.83 10.90
CA ILE A 151 3.12 -7.17 10.97
C ILE A 151 3.97 -7.39 9.73
N ARG A 152 5.28 -7.53 9.91
CA ARG A 152 6.16 -7.96 8.83
C ARG A 152 5.98 -9.46 8.58
N ILE A 153 5.70 -9.81 7.32
CA ILE A 153 5.59 -11.19 6.88
C ILE A 153 7.00 -11.70 6.52
N PRO A 154 7.51 -12.74 7.20
CA PRO A 154 8.83 -13.28 6.89
C PRO A 154 8.92 -13.85 5.47
N GLN A 155 10.13 -13.84 4.89
CA GLN A 155 10.36 -14.38 3.54
C GLN A 155 9.93 -15.85 3.40
N TRP A 156 10.16 -16.69 4.42
CA TRP A 156 9.77 -18.09 4.38
C TRP A 156 8.26 -18.29 4.16
N VAL A 157 7.42 -17.35 4.61
CA VAL A 157 5.97 -17.40 4.38
C VAL A 157 5.69 -17.27 2.89
N ARG A 158 6.32 -16.29 2.22
CA ARG A 158 6.16 -16.08 0.78
C ARG A 158 6.71 -17.25 -0.04
N ASP A 159 7.84 -17.80 0.38
CA ASP A 159 8.43 -18.98 -0.27
C ASP A 159 7.50 -20.20 -0.17
N GLU A 160 6.84 -20.37 0.98
CA GLU A 160 5.83 -21.43 1.20
C GLU A 160 4.53 -21.17 0.43
N MET A 161 4.11 -19.91 0.27
CA MET A 161 2.92 -19.56 -0.50
C MET A 161 3.03 -19.98 -1.97
N ILE A 162 4.22 -19.92 -2.58
CA ILE A 162 4.42 -20.29 -3.99
C ILE A 162 4.83 -21.75 -4.21
N LYS A 163 4.97 -22.53 -3.13
CA LYS A 163 5.43 -23.92 -3.20
C LYS A 163 4.23 -24.88 -3.37
N PRO A 164 4.18 -25.67 -4.46
CA PRO A 164 3.16 -26.70 -4.59
C PRO A 164 3.39 -27.82 -3.58
N GLU A 165 2.33 -28.26 -2.90
CA GLU A 165 2.35 -29.41 -1.99
C GLU A 165 1.19 -30.36 -2.32
N LYS A 166 1.40 -31.68 -2.19
CA LYS A 166 0.29 -32.64 -2.24
C LYS A 166 -0.38 -32.73 -0.87
N GLY A 167 -1.68 -32.47 -0.83
CA GLY A 167 -2.51 -32.56 0.37
C GLY A 167 -3.75 -33.42 0.14
N PHE A 168 -4.27 -34.03 1.21
CA PHE A 168 -5.57 -34.70 1.17
C PHE A 168 -6.68 -33.69 1.46
N CYS A 169 -7.57 -33.50 0.49
CA CYS A 169 -8.63 -32.52 0.56
C CYS A 169 -9.89 -33.15 1.14
N LEU A 170 -10.16 -32.89 2.42
CA LEU A 170 -11.31 -33.48 3.13
C LEU A 170 -12.65 -33.24 2.43
N TRP A 171 -12.84 -32.08 1.81
CA TRP A 171 -14.08 -31.72 1.13
C TRP A 171 -14.26 -32.39 -0.24
N ALA A 172 -13.17 -32.80 -0.89
CA ALA A 172 -13.18 -33.49 -2.18
C ALA A 172 -12.97 -35.01 -2.04
N GLY A 173 -12.48 -35.48 -0.88
CA GLY A 173 -12.19 -36.88 -0.63
C GLY A 173 -10.99 -37.44 -1.40
N GLU A 174 -10.12 -36.58 -1.93
CA GLU A 174 -9.01 -36.96 -2.81
C GLU A 174 -7.69 -36.25 -2.48
N TRP A 175 -6.59 -36.81 -2.97
CA TRP A 175 -5.28 -36.17 -2.95
C TRP A 175 -5.12 -35.27 -4.17
N LYS A 176 -4.78 -34.00 -3.96
CA LYS A 176 -4.41 -33.09 -5.05
C LYS A 176 -3.27 -32.18 -4.64
N GLU A 177 -2.66 -31.58 -5.66
CA GLU A 177 -1.74 -30.47 -5.47
C GLU A 177 -2.54 -29.25 -4.99
N ASP A 178 -1.98 -28.55 -4.00
CA ASP A 178 -2.52 -27.34 -3.40
C ASP A 178 -1.39 -26.41 -2.96
N PHE A 179 -1.74 -25.17 -2.64
CA PHE A 179 -0.80 -24.14 -2.17
C PHE A 179 -1.23 -23.60 -0.82
N ARG A 180 -0.26 -23.07 -0.07
CA ARG A 180 -0.55 -22.37 1.18
C ARG A 180 -0.92 -20.93 0.89
N ASP A 181 -2.10 -20.72 0.31
CA ASP A 181 -2.54 -19.42 -0.20
C ASP A 181 -3.30 -18.57 0.83
N THR A 182 -3.45 -19.00 2.08
CA THR A 182 -4.29 -18.34 3.07
C THR A 182 -3.49 -17.86 4.28
N ILE A 183 -3.55 -16.55 4.56
CA ILE A 183 -3.04 -15.95 5.80
C ILE A 183 -4.23 -15.71 6.74
N THR A 184 -4.25 -16.37 7.90
CA THR A 184 -5.25 -16.12 8.94
C THR A 184 -4.71 -15.17 9.99
N LEU A 185 -5.48 -14.12 10.30
CA LEU A 185 -5.26 -13.23 11.44
C LEU A 185 -6.24 -13.60 12.55
N GLY A 186 -5.72 -14.15 13.64
CA GLY A 186 -6.45 -14.37 14.88
C GLY A 186 -6.29 -13.19 15.82
N MET A 187 -7.38 -12.59 16.27
CA MET A 187 -7.36 -11.43 17.17
C MET A 187 -8.05 -11.79 18.48
N ALA A 188 -7.43 -11.43 19.61
CA ALA A 188 -7.99 -11.65 20.93
C ALA A 188 -7.86 -10.39 21.81
N PRO A 189 -8.66 -10.30 22.90
CA PRO A 189 -8.56 -9.24 23.89
C PRO A 189 -7.13 -9.03 24.42
N GLY A 190 -6.85 -7.81 24.87
CA GLY A 190 -5.52 -7.37 25.26
C GLY A 190 -4.60 -7.08 24.06
N GLY A 191 -5.15 -6.97 22.85
CA GLY A 191 -4.39 -6.61 21.64
C GLY A 191 -3.51 -7.73 21.09
N ILE A 192 -3.86 -8.99 21.33
CA ILE A 192 -3.08 -10.13 20.82
C ILE A 192 -3.47 -10.44 19.38
N VAL A 193 -2.46 -10.61 18.53
CA VAL A 193 -2.64 -11.10 17.16
C VAL A 193 -1.80 -12.34 16.95
N LYS A 194 -2.41 -13.40 16.44
CA LYS A 194 -1.72 -14.61 16.05
C LYS A 194 -1.93 -14.87 14.56
N VAL A 195 -0.85 -15.22 13.86
CA VAL A 195 -0.86 -15.34 12.40
C VAL A 195 -0.55 -16.78 12.01
N TRP A 196 -1.32 -17.32 11.07
CA TRP A 196 -1.08 -18.63 10.47
C TRP A 196 -1.07 -18.56 8.96
N LEU A 197 -0.30 -19.46 8.36
CA LEU A 197 -0.27 -19.75 6.94
C LEU A 197 -0.89 -21.13 6.69
N GLY A 198 -1.87 -21.23 5.80
CA GLY A 198 -2.53 -22.49 5.44
C GLY A 198 -3.02 -22.52 3.99
N GLY A 199 -3.70 -23.59 3.62
CA GLY A 199 -4.32 -23.80 2.31
C GLY A 199 -5.63 -24.56 2.45
N SER A 200 -6.35 -24.76 1.34
CA SER A 200 -7.65 -25.46 1.35
C SER A 200 -7.55 -26.92 1.81
N CYS A 201 -6.45 -27.57 1.44
CA CYS A 201 -6.16 -28.98 1.69
C CYS A 201 -4.91 -29.20 2.54
N LEU A 202 -4.23 -28.12 2.90
CA LEU A 202 -2.98 -28.14 3.65
C LEU A 202 -3.25 -27.66 5.08
N GLY A 203 -2.61 -28.31 6.07
CA GLY A 203 -2.70 -27.89 7.47
C GLY A 203 -2.14 -26.47 7.69
N PHE A 204 -2.16 -25.95 8.91
CA PHE A 204 -1.68 -24.57 9.18
C PHE A 204 -0.31 -24.57 9.85
N LYS A 205 0.55 -23.66 9.40
CA LYS A 205 1.84 -23.30 10.02
C LYS A 205 1.66 -22.00 10.79
N GLU A 206 2.13 -21.95 12.02
CA GLU A 206 2.14 -20.71 12.80
C GLU A 206 3.25 -19.80 12.27
N VAL A 207 2.88 -18.55 11.98
CA VAL A 207 3.83 -17.51 11.55
C VAL A 207 4.40 -16.77 12.75
N GLY A 208 3.53 -16.42 13.71
CA GLY A 208 3.95 -15.78 14.94
C GLY A 208 2.79 -15.26 15.78
N ARG A 209 3.13 -14.80 17.00
CA ARG A 209 2.25 -14.11 17.94
C ARG A 209 2.80 -12.71 18.18
N TYR A 210 1.92 -11.72 18.12
CA TYR A 210 2.24 -10.30 18.14
C TYR A 210 1.38 -9.55 19.14
N GLN A 211 1.93 -8.44 19.64
CA GLN A 211 1.27 -7.53 20.56
C GLN A 211 0.98 -6.21 19.84
N ALA A 212 -0.29 -5.88 19.70
CA ALA A 212 -0.71 -4.62 19.13
C ALA A 212 -0.76 -3.50 20.15
N LYS A 213 -0.76 -2.28 19.62
CA LYS A 213 -0.88 -1.07 20.40
C LYS A 213 -2.33 -0.62 20.40
N ILE A 214 -2.76 -0.06 21.51
CA ILE A 214 -4.02 0.68 21.61
C ILE A 214 -4.03 1.80 20.55
N GLU A 215 -5.13 1.93 19.82
CA GLU A 215 -5.40 3.12 19.03
C GLU A 215 -5.98 4.21 19.95
N PRO A 216 -5.23 5.30 20.23
CA PRO A 216 -5.69 6.34 21.16
C PRO A 216 -6.98 7.03 20.73
N LEU A 217 -7.23 7.17 19.43
CA LEU A 217 -8.48 7.78 18.93
C LEU A 217 -9.68 6.82 18.95
N GLY A 218 -9.48 5.59 19.43
CA GLY A 218 -10.48 4.55 19.39
C GLY A 218 -10.93 4.24 17.95
N PRO A 219 -12.11 3.62 17.80
CA PRO A 219 -12.65 3.35 16.47
C PRO A 219 -13.21 4.58 15.77
N ASN A 220 -13.67 5.58 16.52
CA ASN A 220 -14.37 6.74 15.97
C ASN A 220 -13.43 7.74 15.28
N GLN A 221 -12.12 7.69 15.56
CA GLN A 221 -11.08 8.49 14.88
C GLN A 221 -11.46 9.98 14.74
N ASP A 222 -11.86 10.63 15.83
CA ASP A 222 -12.30 12.04 15.86
C ASP A 222 -13.44 12.34 14.85
N GLY A 223 -14.44 11.46 14.80
CA GLY A 223 -15.63 11.60 13.94
C GLY A 223 -15.47 11.09 12.52
N LYS A 224 -14.33 10.48 12.17
CA LYS A 224 -14.02 10.00 10.80
C LYS A 224 -14.03 8.48 10.65
N GLY A 225 -14.11 7.75 11.76
CA GLY A 225 -14.01 6.30 11.82
C GLY A 225 -15.34 5.62 12.16
N LEU A 226 -15.24 4.39 12.64
CA LEU A 226 -16.38 3.55 13.00
C LEU A 226 -16.85 3.81 14.43
N PHE A 227 -18.13 3.58 14.71
CA PHE A 227 -18.61 3.56 16.08
C PHE A 227 -18.30 2.24 16.76
N TYR A 228 -18.13 2.30 18.08
CA TYR A 228 -18.03 1.11 18.91
C TYR A 228 -19.31 0.28 18.79
N ARG A 229 -19.18 -1.04 18.66
CA ARG A 229 -20.31 -1.97 18.68
C ARG A 229 -20.33 -2.74 19.99
N ALA A 230 -21.50 -2.91 20.57
CA ALA A 230 -21.66 -3.85 21.67
C ALA A 230 -21.44 -5.28 21.14
N PRO A 231 -20.88 -6.19 21.96
CA PRO A 231 -20.85 -7.59 21.62
C PRO A 231 -22.28 -8.15 21.55
N ASN A 232 -22.46 -9.26 20.86
CA ASN A 232 -23.76 -9.91 20.77
C ASN A 232 -24.22 -10.36 22.18
N PRO A 233 -25.54 -10.48 22.42
CA PRO A 233 -26.06 -10.78 23.76
C PRO A 233 -25.55 -12.08 24.38
N ALA A 234 -25.28 -13.12 23.58
CA ALA A 234 -24.76 -14.39 24.06
C ALA A 234 -23.26 -14.30 24.43
N ALA A 235 -22.49 -13.48 23.73
CA ALA A 235 -21.12 -13.14 24.11
C ALA A 235 -21.12 -12.33 25.41
N GLN A 236 -21.95 -11.28 25.50
CA GLN A 236 -22.07 -10.46 26.70
C GLN A 236 -22.44 -11.29 27.94
N ALA A 237 -23.50 -12.11 27.86
CA ALA A 237 -23.93 -12.95 28.97
C ALA A 237 -22.84 -13.94 29.42
N TRP A 238 -22.04 -14.46 28.48
CA TRP A 238 -20.92 -15.34 28.82
C TRP A 238 -19.83 -14.57 29.57
N ILE A 239 -19.47 -13.37 29.10
CA ILE A 239 -18.46 -12.50 29.72
C ILE A 239 -18.91 -12.08 31.13
N ASP A 240 -20.18 -11.74 31.32
CA ASP A 240 -20.71 -11.34 32.62
C ASP A 240 -20.58 -12.46 33.66
N GLN A 241 -20.67 -13.72 33.22
CA GLN A 241 -20.58 -14.90 34.09
C GLN A 241 -19.13 -15.36 34.35
N HIS A 242 -18.24 -15.27 33.35
CA HIS A 242 -16.93 -15.92 33.39
C HIS A 242 -15.75 -14.92 33.40
N GLY A 243 -16.01 -13.66 33.06
CA GLY A 243 -14.98 -12.68 32.76
C GLY A 243 -14.26 -12.95 31.44
N ILE A 244 -13.32 -12.08 31.10
CA ILE A 244 -12.44 -12.25 29.94
C ILE A 244 -11.21 -13.08 30.38
N PRO A 245 -10.91 -14.22 29.74
CA PRO A 245 -9.80 -15.09 30.14
C PRO A 245 -8.46 -14.57 29.57
N TYR A 246 -8.04 -13.39 30.04
CA TYR A 246 -6.75 -12.81 29.69
C TYR A 246 -5.60 -13.79 29.95
N GLY A 247 -4.59 -13.75 29.09
CA GLY A 247 -3.41 -14.63 29.18
C GLY A 247 -3.63 -16.05 28.65
N SER A 248 -4.83 -16.40 28.18
CA SER A 248 -5.11 -17.70 27.58
C SER A 248 -4.73 -17.81 26.09
N TRP A 249 -4.19 -16.74 25.49
CA TRP A 249 -3.88 -16.60 24.06
C TRP A 249 -2.46 -16.10 23.80
#